data_AF-A0A844BD21-F1
#
_entry.id   AF-A0A844BD21-F1
#
_cell.length_a   1.000
_cell.length_b   1.000
_cell.length_c   1.000
_cell.angle_alpha   90.00
_cell.angle_beta   90.00
_cell.angle_gamma   90.00
#
_symmetry.space_group_name_H-M   'P 1'
#
loop_
_entity.id
_entity.type
_entity.pdbx_description
1 polymer ?
#
loop_
_entity_poly.entity_id
_entity_poly.type
_entity_poly.pdbx_seq_one_letter_code
_entity_poly.pdbx_strand_id
1 'polypeptide(L)'
;MDYSRMKLAALLAAGLISGCANNPVYEGRFPWEAGWREGAVEAVGEDDELRHRYAQRCKLEAAQASTTRFARIRYTEMGKPEWQTVTVPKESALKVGDLVYVKVLDCAGQAMPRAALKKSAAAQQENTAAHHA
;
A
#
# COMPACT_ATOMS: atom_id res chain seq x y z
N MET A 1 1.34 -56.89 16.24
CA MET A 1 2.14 -55.82 15.63
C MET A 1 1.26 -55.00 14.71
N ASP A 2 0.83 -53.88 15.29
CA ASP A 2 -0.29 -53.01 14.95
C ASP A 2 0.00 -52.08 13.76
N TYR A 3 0.15 -52.65 12.55
CA TYR A 3 0.37 -51.85 11.34
C TYR A 3 -0.81 -50.92 10.98
N SER A 4 -2.03 -51.25 11.44
CA SER A 4 -3.24 -50.45 11.19
C SER A 4 -3.29 -49.17 12.04
N ARG A 5 -2.81 -49.23 13.29
CA ARG A 5 -2.78 -48.07 14.20
C ARG A 5 -1.67 -47.08 13.84
N MET A 6 -0.53 -47.58 13.33
CA MET A 6 0.57 -46.74 12.85
C MET A 6 0.20 -45.93 11.59
N LYS A 7 -0.65 -46.46 10.69
CA LYS A 7 -1.10 -45.71 9.51
C LYS A 7 -2.11 -44.61 9.84
N LEU A 8 -2.96 -44.82 10.84
CA LEU A 8 -3.89 -43.77 11.31
C LEU A 8 -3.18 -42.61 12.01
N ALA A 9 -2.14 -42.90 12.80
CA ALA A 9 -1.35 -41.86 13.47
C ALA A 9 -0.59 -40.96 12.47
N ALA A 10 -0.11 -41.52 11.36
CA ALA A 10 0.59 -40.77 10.32
C ALA A 10 -0.33 -39.83 9.52
N LEU A 11 -1.61 -40.20 9.32
CA LEU A 11 -2.59 -39.38 8.61
C LEU A 11 -3.08 -38.17 9.45
N LEU A 12 -3.13 -38.30 10.77
CA LEU A 12 -3.55 -37.21 11.67
C LEU A 12 -2.47 -36.12 11.84
N ALA A 13 -1.19 -36.44 11.60
CA ALA A 13 -0.09 -35.49 11.72
C ALA A 13 0.06 -34.55 10.51
N ALA A 14 -0.56 -34.85 9.36
CA ALA A 14 -0.38 -34.10 8.11
C ALA A 14 -1.26 -32.84 7.98
N GLY A 15 -2.19 -32.60 8.91
CA GLY A 15 -3.20 -31.53 8.79
C GLY A 15 -2.84 -30.16 9.39
N LEU A 16 -1.71 -30.03 10.10
CA LEU A 16 -1.43 -28.83 10.92
C LEU A 16 -0.45 -27.83 10.28
N ILE A 17 -0.08 -28.00 9.01
CA ILE A 17 0.81 -27.07 8.29
C ILE A 17 0.04 -26.27 7.23
N SER A 18 -1.17 -25.80 7.53
CA SER A 18 -1.75 -24.66 6.80
C SER A 18 -1.18 -23.38 7.43
N GLY A 19 0.08 -23.07 7.11
CA GLY A 19 0.62 -21.75 7.43
C GLY A 19 -0.25 -20.71 6.76
N CYS A 20 -0.93 -19.86 7.53
CA CYS A 20 -1.67 -18.73 7.02
C CYS A 20 -0.67 -17.74 6.41
N ALA A 21 -0.29 -17.95 5.16
CA ALA A 21 0.29 -16.92 4.32
C ALA A 21 -0.82 -15.90 4.06
N ASN A 22 -1.09 -15.06 5.05
CA ASN A 22 -2.05 -13.98 4.97
C ASN A 22 -1.41 -12.87 4.12
N ASN A 23 -1.61 -12.92 2.80
CA ASN A 23 -1.31 -11.81 1.92
C ASN A 23 -2.56 -10.91 1.85
N PRO A 24 -2.66 -9.86 2.70
CA PRO A 24 -3.84 -9.02 2.70
C PRO A 24 -3.98 -8.32 1.34
N VAL A 25 -5.20 -8.27 0.85
CA VAL A 25 -5.58 -7.37 -0.23
C VAL A 25 -6.35 -6.21 0.40
N TYR A 26 -5.70 -5.04 0.51
CA TYR A 26 -6.33 -3.90 1.15
C TYR A 26 -7.46 -3.36 0.28
N GLU A 27 -8.64 -3.24 0.91
CA GLU A 27 -9.88 -2.81 0.26
C GLU A 27 -10.20 -3.59 -1.03
N GLY A 28 -9.74 -4.84 -1.15
CA GLY A 28 -9.94 -5.68 -2.33
C GLY A 28 -9.22 -5.22 -3.61
N ARG A 29 -8.32 -4.21 -3.54
CA ARG A 29 -7.68 -3.61 -4.73
C ARG A 29 -6.17 -3.44 -4.64
N PHE A 30 -5.61 -3.41 -3.44
CA PHE A 30 -4.18 -3.18 -3.21
C PHE A 30 -3.54 -4.42 -2.59
N PRO A 31 -3.13 -5.41 -3.42
CA PRO A 31 -2.56 -6.65 -2.92
C PRO A 31 -1.16 -6.44 -2.33
N TRP A 32 -0.92 -6.99 -1.14
CA TRP A 32 0.36 -6.91 -0.45
C TRP A 32 1.54 -7.40 -1.31
N GLU A 33 1.35 -8.49 -2.05
CA GLU A 33 2.37 -9.08 -2.93
C GLU A 33 2.76 -8.19 -4.11
N ALA A 34 1.87 -7.28 -4.54
CA ALA A 34 2.20 -6.27 -5.54
C ALA A 34 2.94 -5.05 -4.94
N GLY A 35 3.33 -5.13 -3.67
CA GLY A 35 4.11 -4.11 -2.97
C GLY A 35 3.28 -3.01 -2.35
N TRP A 36 1.97 -3.18 -2.15
CA TRP A 36 1.17 -2.18 -1.47
C TRP A 36 1.33 -2.25 0.04
N ARG A 37 1.48 -1.09 0.68
CA ARG A 37 1.60 -0.93 2.13
C ARG A 37 0.66 0.16 2.63
N GLU A 38 0.11 -0.04 3.82
CA GLU A 38 -0.53 1.03 4.57
C GLU A 38 0.52 1.96 5.17
N GLY A 39 0.31 3.26 5.01
CA GLY A 39 1.22 4.26 5.53
C GLY A 39 0.52 5.56 5.92
N ALA A 40 1.31 6.45 6.52
CA ALA A 40 0.90 7.80 6.88
C ALA A 40 1.88 8.82 6.29
N VAL A 41 1.33 9.93 5.83
CA VAL A 41 2.14 11.04 5.31
C VAL A 41 2.81 11.77 6.47
N GLU A 42 4.13 11.90 6.42
CA GLU A 42 4.92 12.60 7.45
C GLU A 42 5.44 13.96 6.99
N ALA A 43 5.64 14.14 5.69
CA ALA A 43 6.04 15.42 5.11
C ALA A 43 5.45 15.56 3.71
N VAL A 44 5.13 16.80 3.33
CA VAL A 44 4.70 17.17 1.96
C VAL A 44 5.34 18.51 1.62
N GLY A 45 5.95 18.63 0.44
CA GLY A 45 6.61 19.87 0.06
C GLY A 45 7.35 19.79 -1.27
N GLU A 46 7.96 20.91 -1.65
CA GLU A 46 8.88 21.02 -2.79
C GLU A 46 10.34 21.04 -2.33
N ASP A 47 10.61 20.62 -1.09
CA ASP A 47 11.91 20.78 -0.45
C ASP A 47 13.02 19.91 -1.09
N ASP A 48 14.23 20.44 -1.00
CA ASP A 48 15.43 19.85 -1.60
C ASP A 48 15.76 18.48 -0.99
N GLU A 49 15.46 18.27 0.29
CA GLU A 49 15.69 16.99 0.97
C GLU A 49 14.80 15.89 0.38
N LEU A 50 13.49 16.12 0.28
CA LEU A 50 12.54 15.18 -0.30
C LEU A 50 12.89 14.88 -1.76
N ARG A 51 13.21 15.92 -2.54
CA ARG A 51 13.67 15.75 -3.93
C ARG A 51 14.93 14.89 -4.01
N HIS A 52 15.91 15.13 -3.13
CA HIS A 52 17.15 14.35 -3.09
C HIS A 52 16.89 12.90 -2.71
N ARG A 53 16.07 12.62 -1.68
CA ARG A 53 15.69 11.25 -1.30
C ARG A 53 14.96 10.51 -2.41
N TYR A 54 14.05 11.20 -3.10
CA TYR A 54 13.38 10.64 -4.27
C TYR A 54 14.38 10.27 -5.37
N ALA A 55 15.31 11.18 -5.71
CA ALA A 55 16.33 10.96 -6.72
C ALA A 55 17.28 9.79 -6.37
N GLN A 56 17.70 9.67 -5.10
CA GLN A 56 18.53 8.56 -4.62
C GLN A 56 17.86 7.20 -4.85
N ARG A 57 16.56 7.09 -4.55
CA ARG A 57 15.82 5.84 -4.70
C ARG A 57 15.48 5.53 -6.16
N CYS A 58 15.12 6.53 -6.94
CA CYS A 58 14.55 6.32 -8.27
C CYS A 58 15.55 6.47 -9.42
N LYS A 59 16.77 6.95 -9.16
CA LYS A 59 17.79 7.26 -10.19
C LYS A 59 17.23 8.08 -11.37
N LEU A 60 16.20 8.87 -11.12
CA LEU A 60 15.56 9.72 -12.11
C LEU A 60 16.32 11.04 -12.17
N GLU A 61 16.69 11.45 -13.38
CA GLU A 61 17.12 12.81 -13.73
C GLU A 61 16.03 13.77 -13.20
N ALA A 62 16.31 14.32 -12.00
CA ALA A 62 15.47 15.12 -11.12
C ALA A 62 14.09 15.45 -11.68
N ALA A 63 13.03 14.75 -11.24
CA ALA A 63 11.60 15.05 -11.46
C ALA A 63 11.35 16.43 -12.13
N GLN A 64 11.51 16.50 -13.46
CA GLN A 64 11.75 17.75 -14.20
C GLN A 64 10.49 18.61 -14.38
N ALA A 65 9.36 18.21 -13.80
CA ALA A 65 8.13 18.94 -13.91
C ALA A 65 7.94 19.84 -12.69
N SER A 66 8.00 21.15 -12.91
CA SER A 66 7.63 22.25 -11.99
C SER A 66 6.21 22.14 -11.38
N THR A 67 5.48 21.10 -11.74
CA THR A 67 4.13 20.74 -11.30
C THR A 67 4.11 19.63 -10.24
N THR A 68 5.26 19.27 -9.68
CA THR A 68 5.41 18.10 -8.79
C THR A 68 5.84 18.52 -7.40
N ARG A 69 5.02 18.19 -6.40
CA ARG A 69 5.41 18.19 -4.99
C ARG A 69 5.87 16.78 -4.61
N PHE A 70 6.53 16.64 -3.48
CA PHE A 70 6.94 15.37 -2.91
C PHE A 70 6.16 15.10 -1.63
N ALA A 71 5.95 13.82 -1.34
CA ALA A 71 5.41 13.37 -0.06
C ALA A 71 6.28 12.26 0.51
N ARG A 72 6.67 12.37 1.78
CA ARG A 72 7.32 11.30 2.54
C ARG A 72 6.26 10.53 3.31
N ILE A 73 6.24 9.23 3.08
CA ILE A 73 5.27 8.31 3.67
C ILE A 73 6.04 7.36 4.56
N ARG A 74 5.62 7.25 5.81
CA ARG A 74 6.06 6.20 6.71
C ARG A 74 5.10 5.02 6.61
N TYR A 75 5.65 3.83 6.45
CA TYR A 75 4.93 2.56 6.47
C TYR A 75 5.66 1.56 7.37
N THR A 76 5.08 0.38 7.57
CA THR A 76 5.70 -0.68 8.35
C THR A 76 6.04 -1.86 7.45
N GLU A 77 7.31 -2.25 7.44
CA GLU A 77 7.80 -3.45 6.77
C GLU A 77 8.40 -4.37 7.82
N MET A 78 7.91 -5.62 7.92
CA MET A 78 8.44 -6.61 8.87
C MET A 78 8.55 -6.09 10.32
N GLY A 79 7.58 -5.29 10.75
CA GLY A 79 7.53 -4.69 12.10
C GLY A 79 8.44 -3.47 12.32
N LYS A 80 9.16 -3.01 11.30
CA LYS A 80 10.03 -1.83 11.37
C LYS A 80 9.43 -0.65 10.61
N PRO A 81 9.58 0.58 11.10
CA PRO A 81 9.21 1.76 10.33
C PRO A 81 10.16 1.91 9.14
N GLU A 82 9.57 2.11 7.97
CA GLU A 82 10.26 2.38 6.71
C GLU A 82 9.68 3.63 6.06
N TRP A 83 10.45 4.25 5.17
CA TRP A 83 10.06 5.47 4.50
C TRP A 83 10.17 5.38 2.99
N GLN A 84 9.20 5.98 2.30
CA GLN A 84 9.24 6.18 0.87
C GLN A 84 8.86 7.61 0.54
N THR A 85 9.66 8.24 -0.32
CA THR A 85 9.31 9.53 -0.90
C THR A 85 8.73 9.29 -2.29
N VAL A 86 7.59 9.91 -2.58
CA VAL A 86 6.88 9.80 -3.85
C VAL A 86 6.63 11.16 -4.45
N THR A 87 6.35 11.20 -5.75
CA THR A 87 5.83 12.39 -6.41
C THR A 87 4.32 12.52 -6.17
N VAL A 88 3.86 13.74 -5.98
CA VAL A 88 2.42 14.06 -5.89
C VAL A 88 2.13 15.27 -6.77
N PRO A 89 0.96 15.31 -7.45
CA PRO A 89 0.56 16.49 -8.21
C PRO A 89 0.52 17.72 -7.33
N LYS A 90 0.89 18.89 -7.88
CA LYS A 90 0.86 20.15 -7.14
C LYS A 90 -0.50 20.44 -6.50
N GLU A 91 -1.59 20.05 -7.16
CA GLU A 91 -2.96 20.26 -6.65
C GLU A 91 -3.51 19.11 -5.81
N SER A 92 -2.66 18.18 -5.39
CA SER A 92 -3.04 17.11 -4.49
C SER A 92 -3.50 17.67 -3.13
N ALA A 93 -4.66 17.22 -2.66
CA ALA A 93 -5.15 17.56 -1.31
C ALA A 93 -4.41 16.79 -0.19
N LEU A 94 -3.37 16.03 -0.53
CA LEU A 94 -2.61 15.23 0.43
C LEU A 94 -1.85 16.12 1.42
N LYS A 95 -2.01 15.82 2.70
CA LYS A 95 -1.39 16.54 3.82
C LYS A 95 -0.77 15.58 4.83
N VAL A 96 0.10 16.11 5.68
CA VAL A 96 0.68 15.37 6.82
C VAL A 96 -0.44 14.78 7.68
N GLY A 97 -0.26 13.53 8.09
CA GLY A 97 -1.24 12.76 8.85
C GLY A 97 -2.26 11.99 8.02
N ASP A 98 -2.37 12.26 6.71
CA ASP A 98 -3.28 11.48 5.85
C ASP A 98 -2.83 10.01 5.78
N LEU A 99 -3.80 9.10 5.89
CA LEU A 99 -3.58 7.67 5.66
C LEU A 99 -3.62 7.38 4.17
N VAL A 100 -2.62 6.64 3.70
CA VAL A 100 -2.43 6.33 2.29
C VAL A 100 -2.09 4.86 2.09
N TYR A 101 -2.37 4.37 0.89
CA TYR A 101 -1.74 3.17 0.34
C TYR A 101 -0.56 3.60 -0.52
N VAL A 102 0.62 3.04 -0.26
CA VAL A 102 1.85 3.31 -1.02
C VAL A 102 2.35 2.05 -1.70
N LYS A 103 2.77 2.16 -2.95
CA LYS A 103 3.35 1.04 -3.70
C LYS A 103 4.88 1.07 -3.58
N VAL A 104 5.44 0.19 -2.76
CA VAL A 104 6.85 0.27 -2.35
C VAL A 104 7.85 -0.36 -3.31
N LEU A 105 7.35 -1.25 -4.18
CA LEU A 105 8.13 -1.88 -5.25
C LEU A 105 8.26 -0.98 -6.49
N ASP A 106 7.45 0.07 -6.59
CA ASP A 106 7.56 1.08 -7.63
C ASP A 106 8.40 2.24 -7.10
N CYS A 107 9.52 2.54 -7.76
CA CYS A 107 10.41 3.60 -7.33
C CYS A 107 9.71 4.97 -7.42
N ALA A 108 9.08 5.26 -8.56
CA ALA A 108 8.35 6.51 -8.78
C ALA A 108 7.12 6.60 -7.88
N GLY A 109 6.63 5.44 -7.42
CA GLY A 109 5.76 5.25 -6.26
C GLY A 109 4.44 6.01 -6.33
N GLN A 110 3.32 5.30 -6.29
CA GLN A 110 2.01 5.94 -6.18
C GLN A 110 1.54 5.95 -4.73
N ALA A 111 0.99 7.08 -4.30
CA ALA A 111 0.29 7.22 -3.02
C ALA A 111 -1.19 7.50 -3.26
N MET A 112 -2.03 6.61 -2.77
CA MET A 112 -3.48 6.69 -2.92
C MET A 112 -4.11 7.02 -1.56
N PRO A 113 -4.86 8.14 -1.42
CA PRO A 113 -5.50 8.49 -0.16
C PRO A 113 -6.55 7.43 0.22
N ARG A 114 -6.45 6.90 1.45
CA ARG A 114 -7.38 5.89 1.95
C ARG A 114 -8.82 6.43 2.07
N ALA A 115 -8.96 7.71 2.41
CA ALA A 115 -10.28 8.36 2.58
C ALA A 115 -10.96 8.75 1.26
N ALA A 116 -10.19 9.17 0.24
CA ALA A 116 -10.75 9.55 -1.06
C ALA A 116 -11.45 8.37 -1.75
N LEU A 117 -10.98 7.16 -1.47
CA LEU A 117 -11.49 5.92 -2.02
C LEU A 117 -12.84 5.49 -1.42
N LYS A 118 -13.12 5.84 -0.16
CA LYS A 118 -14.46 5.66 0.42
C LYS A 118 -15.50 6.54 -0.28
N LYS A 119 -15.09 7.74 -0.71
CA LYS A 119 -15.98 8.70 -1.38
C LYS A 119 -16.35 8.26 -2.79
N SER A 120 -15.44 7.64 -3.55
CA SER A 120 -15.77 7.08 -4.88
C SER A 120 -16.62 5.81 -4.79
N ALA A 121 -16.40 4.93 -3.80
CA ALA A 121 -17.28 3.78 -3.57
C ALA A 121 -18.69 4.20 -3.12
N ALA A 122 -18.81 5.22 -2.25
CA ALA A 122 -20.10 5.75 -1.81
C ALA A 122 -20.83 6.52 -2.93
N ALA A 123 -20.11 7.31 -3.74
CA ALA A 123 -20.70 8.04 -4.87
C ALA A 123 -21.21 7.10 -5.98
N GLN A 124 -20.58 5.92 -6.16
CA GLN A 124 -21.08 4.91 -7.09
C GLN A 124 -22.36 4.22 -6.61
N GLN A 125 -22.58 4.16 -5.29
CA GLN A 125 -23.78 3.56 -4.73
C GLN A 125 -24.97 4.53 -4.76
N GLU A 126 -24.74 5.83 -4.61
CA GLU A 126 -25.78 6.86 -4.74
C GLU A 126 -26.24 7.05 -6.20
N ASN A 127 -25.34 6.92 -7.18
CA ASN A 127 -25.68 7.05 -8.60
C ASN A 127 -26.40 5.80 -9.18
N THR A 128 -26.33 4.65 -8.51
CA THR A 128 -27.09 3.44 -8.90
C THR A 128 -28.53 3.49 -8.38
N ALA A 129 -28.78 4.18 -7.26
CA ALA A 129 -30.13 4.36 -6.72
C ALA A 129 -30.98 5.36 -7.53
N ALA A 130 -30.34 6.30 -8.24
CA ALA A 130 -31.02 7.30 -9.07
C ALA A 130 -31.42 6.82 -10.48
N HIS A 131 -30.99 5.63 -10.91
CA HIS A 131 -31.34 5.05 -12.22
C HIS A 131 -32.41 3.95 -12.17
N HIS A 132 -33.01 3.72 -11.00
CA HIS A 132 -34.11 2.77 -10.80
C HIS A 132 -35.41 3.43 -10.31
N ALA A 133 -35.55 4.75 -10.46
CA ALA A 133 -36.78 5.48 -10.18
C ALA A 133 -37.48 5.92 -11.48
#